data_AF-A0A951EE34-F1
#
_entry.id   AF-A0A951EE34-F1
#
_cell.length_a   1.000
_cell.length_b   1.000
_cell.length_c   1.000
_cell.angle_alpha   90.00
_cell.angle_beta   90.00
_cell.angle_gamma   90.00
#
_symmetry.space_group_name_H-M   'P 1'
#
loop_
_entity.id
_entity.type
_entity.pdbx_description
1 polymer ?
#
loop_
_entity_poly.entity_id
_entity_poly.type
_entity_poly.pdbx_seq_one_letter_code
_entity_poly.pdbx_strand_id
1 'polypeptide(L)'
;MIAAALPVQSLTERFAFAVELVLRGFSLSLPRSREVGPLALGTWNRLKRLVARFSALVAAVEAGRFSSARRTQAALGRHPRVVSPEFRSQPEASVQVAKIPMPTAYGWLLTLAPELNTRIGRAQIETLLSDPALLALLAQAPQAGRILRPLCHMLRIPLPDCLRLPPRHRRPRLAPSGEPKPAREPRRSKPGWLRWPKSPPLPGMERTPCSPPFCRTGAGPPGD
;
A
#
# COMPACT_ATOMS: atom_id res chain seq x y z
N MET A 1 -10.99 -36.90 -28.01
CA MET A 1 -10.30 -35.66 -27.60
C MET A 1 -10.35 -35.57 -26.08
N ILE A 2 -9.26 -35.94 -25.41
CA ILE A 2 -9.16 -35.87 -23.95
C ILE A 2 -8.85 -34.40 -23.62
N ALA A 3 -9.84 -33.65 -23.14
CA ALA A 3 -9.59 -32.37 -22.52
C ALA A 3 -8.78 -32.64 -21.25
N ALA A 4 -7.45 -32.52 -21.34
CA ALA A 4 -6.59 -32.58 -20.18
C ALA A 4 -7.04 -31.47 -19.22
N ALA A 5 -7.67 -31.85 -18.12
CA ALA A 5 -8.05 -30.95 -17.06
C ALA A 5 -6.75 -30.32 -16.54
N LEU A 6 -6.46 -29.10 -16.99
CA LEU A 6 -5.32 -28.35 -16.48
C LEU A 6 -5.50 -28.26 -14.97
N PRO A 7 -4.43 -28.49 -14.19
CA PRO A 7 -4.51 -28.36 -12.75
C PRO A 7 -5.03 -26.97 -12.43
N VAL A 8 -6.18 -26.91 -11.76
CA VAL A 8 -6.78 -25.66 -11.31
C VAL A 8 -5.80 -25.06 -10.30
N GLN A 9 -4.99 -24.10 -10.76
CA GLN A 9 -3.97 -23.48 -9.90
C GLN A 9 -4.66 -22.88 -8.67
N SER A 10 -4.10 -23.19 -7.50
CA SER A 10 -4.66 -22.68 -6.25
C SER A 10 -4.66 -21.16 -6.26
N LEU A 11 -5.63 -20.54 -5.58
CA LEU A 11 -5.74 -19.09 -5.49
C LEU A 11 -4.45 -18.47 -4.90
N THR A 12 -3.83 -19.18 -3.95
CA THR A 12 -2.56 -18.79 -3.31
C THR A 12 -1.40 -18.79 -4.30
N GLU A 13 -1.28 -19.82 -5.15
CA GLU A 13 -0.25 -19.89 -6.20
C GLU A 13 -0.40 -18.75 -7.19
N ARG A 14 -1.61 -18.49 -7.67
CA ARG A 14 -1.88 -17.40 -8.62
C ARG A 14 -1.53 -16.04 -8.03
N PHE A 15 -1.89 -15.81 -6.76
CA PHE A 15 -1.50 -14.58 -6.06
C PHE A 15 0.01 -14.46 -5.88
N ALA A 16 0.68 -15.54 -5.42
CA ALA A 16 2.12 -15.55 -5.21
C ALA A 16 2.87 -15.30 -6.52
N PHE A 17 2.45 -15.95 -7.61
CA PHE A 17 3.00 -15.76 -8.94
C PHE A 17 2.89 -14.31 -9.42
N ALA A 18 1.73 -13.69 -9.25
CA ALA A 18 1.53 -12.29 -9.64
C ALA A 18 2.43 -11.33 -8.83
N VAL A 19 2.60 -11.57 -7.53
CA VAL A 19 3.53 -10.80 -6.70
C VAL A 19 4.99 -11.05 -7.09
N GLU A 20 5.36 -12.28 -7.43
CA GLU A 20 6.71 -12.63 -7.87
C GLU A 20 7.06 -11.94 -9.20
N LEU A 21 6.10 -11.80 -10.13
CA LEU A 21 6.27 -11.00 -11.34
C LEU A 21 6.55 -9.52 -11.03
N VAL A 22 5.80 -8.96 -10.07
CA VAL A 22 6.05 -7.59 -9.58
C VAL A 22 7.44 -7.47 -8.97
N LEU A 23 7.84 -8.43 -8.13
CA LEU A 23 9.16 -8.46 -7.50
C LEU A 23 10.29 -8.58 -8.53
N ARG A 24 10.12 -9.41 -9.55
CA ARG A 24 11.09 -9.58 -10.63
C ARG A 24 11.24 -8.29 -11.44
N GLY A 25 10.12 -7.66 -11.82
CA GLY A 25 10.14 -6.35 -12.48
C GLY A 25 10.81 -5.27 -11.63
N PHE A 26 10.46 -5.24 -10.34
CA PHE A 26 11.06 -4.33 -9.38
C PHE A 26 12.58 -4.50 -9.28
N SER A 27 13.08 -5.73 -9.12
CA SER A 27 14.52 -5.99 -9.04
C SER A 27 15.30 -5.58 -10.28
N LEU A 28 14.68 -5.69 -11.47
CA LEU A 28 15.29 -5.22 -12.72
C LEU A 28 15.37 -3.70 -12.79
N SER A 29 14.42 -2.99 -12.18
CA SER A 29 14.38 -1.52 -12.16
C SER A 29 15.27 -0.88 -11.12
N LEU A 30 15.81 -1.64 -10.16
CA LEU A 30 16.56 -1.06 -9.06
C LEU A 30 17.83 -0.40 -9.60
N PRO A 31 17.97 0.93 -9.46
CA PRO A 31 19.22 1.58 -9.79
C PRO A 31 20.32 0.98 -8.92
N ARG A 32 21.51 0.77 -9.49
CA ARG A 32 22.70 0.30 -8.74
C ARG A 32 23.17 1.29 -7.66
N SER A 33 22.46 2.40 -7.46
CA SER A 33 22.71 3.39 -6.42
C SER A 33 22.48 2.82 -5.03
N ARG A 34 23.49 2.95 -4.15
CA ARG A 34 23.43 2.49 -2.75
C ARG A 34 22.29 3.12 -1.93
N GLU A 35 21.81 4.29 -2.32
CA GLU A 35 20.78 5.05 -1.60
C GLU A 35 19.38 4.40 -1.67
N VAL A 36 19.08 3.66 -2.76
CA VAL A 36 17.77 3.03 -2.96
C VAL A 36 17.70 1.64 -2.31
N GLY A 37 18.85 1.07 -1.92
CA GLY A 37 18.95 -0.28 -1.36
C GLY A 37 18.01 -0.54 -0.17
N PRO A 38 17.99 0.31 0.87
CA PRO A 38 17.10 0.10 2.01
C PRO A 38 15.61 0.19 1.66
N LEU A 39 15.23 1.09 0.75
CA LEU A 39 13.87 1.22 0.25
C LEU A 39 13.46 -0.05 -0.52
N ALA A 40 14.36 -0.54 -1.37
CA ALA A 40 14.19 -1.76 -2.14
C ALA A 40 13.96 -2.98 -1.24
N LEU A 41 14.84 -3.17 -0.26
CA LEU A 41 14.74 -4.28 0.69
C LEU A 41 13.46 -4.18 1.54
N GLY A 42 13.10 -2.97 1.99
CA GLY A 42 11.86 -2.73 2.71
C GLY A 42 10.61 -3.07 1.89
N THR A 43 10.63 -2.73 0.61
CA THR A 43 9.56 -3.04 -0.36
C THR A 43 9.45 -4.54 -0.62
N TRP A 44 10.59 -5.18 -0.89
CA TRP A 44 10.70 -6.62 -1.08
C TRP A 44 10.12 -7.40 0.12
N ASN A 45 10.62 -7.09 1.32
CA ASN A 45 10.16 -7.70 2.57
C ASN A 45 8.68 -7.42 2.84
N ARG A 46 8.16 -6.28 2.42
CA ARG A 46 6.74 -5.97 2.53
C ARG A 46 5.90 -6.86 1.61
N LEU A 47 6.29 -7.01 0.35
CA LEU A 47 5.58 -7.84 -0.62
C LEU A 47 5.61 -9.33 -0.23
N LYS A 48 6.78 -9.87 0.15
CA LYS A 48 6.88 -11.26 0.65
C LYS A 48 6.01 -11.49 1.89
N ARG A 49 5.97 -10.52 2.82
CA ARG A 49 5.06 -10.60 3.98
C ARG A 49 3.59 -10.57 3.58
N LEU A 50 3.20 -9.86 2.52
CA LEU A 50 1.81 -9.90 2.02
C LEU A 50 1.45 -11.28 1.48
N VAL A 51 2.35 -11.92 0.71
CA VAL A 51 2.17 -13.29 0.21
C VAL A 51 2.02 -14.27 1.37
N ALA A 52 2.94 -14.25 2.33
CA ALA A 52 2.88 -15.14 3.50
C ALA A 52 1.58 -14.95 4.30
N ARG A 53 1.15 -13.70 4.51
CA ARG A 53 -0.11 -13.41 5.20
C ARG A 53 -1.34 -13.85 4.43
N PHE A 54 -1.31 -13.73 3.10
CA PHE A 54 -2.41 -14.18 2.25
C PHE A 54 -2.52 -15.70 2.26
N SER A 55 -1.41 -16.41 2.06
CA SER A 55 -1.34 -17.87 2.13
C SER A 55 -1.82 -18.40 3.49
N ALA A 56 -1.33 -17.84 4.60
CA ALA A 56 -1.77 -18.22 5.94
C ALA A 56 -3.27 -17.96 6.16
N LEU A 57 -3.83 -16.91 5.53
CA LEU A 57 -5.25 -16.62 5.59
C LEU A 57 -6.06 -17.66 4.78
N VAL A 58 -5.65 -17.99 3.56
CA VAL A 58 -6.33 -19.02 2.75
C VAL A 58 -6.32 -20.36 3.48
N ALA A 59 -5.17 -20.80 3.97
CA ALA A 59 -5.04 -22.05 4.72
C ALA A 59 -5.90 -22.06 6.00
N ALA A 60 -6.09 -20.92 6.65
CA ALA A 60 -6.97 -20.83 7.81
C ALA A 60 -8.46 -20.88 7.41
N VAL A 61 -8.85 -20.38 6.23
CA VAL A 61 -10.23 -20.47 5.69
C VAL A 61 -10.53 -21.92 5.32
N GLU A 62 -9.63 -22.57 4.60
CA GLU A 62 -9.76 -23.99 4.21
C GLU A 62 -9.83 -24.91 5.43
N ALA A 63 -9.07 -24.61 6.48
CA ALA A 63 -9.14 -25.34 7.75
C ALA A 63 -10.41 -25.03 8.59
N GLY A 64 -11.32 -24.18 8.11
CA GLY A 64 -12.51 -23.76 8.86
C GLY A 64 -12.20 -22.94 10.12
N ARG A 65 -10.98 -22.42 10.27
CA ARG A 65 -10.49 -21.74 11.49
C ARG A 65 -10.84 -20.25 11.53
N PHE A 66 -11.67 -19.75 10.61
CA PHE A 66 -12.19 -18.39 10.65
C PHE A 66 -13.34 -18.24 11.65
N SER A 67 -13.06 -18.57 12.91
CA SER A 67 -13.90 -18.08 13.98
C SER A 67 -13.57 -16.61 14.22
N SER A 68 -14.58 -15.75 14.07
CA SER A 68 -14.61 -14.35 14.50
C SER A 68 -14.22 -14.14 16.00
N ALA A 69 -13.91 -15.21 16.72
CA ALA A 69 -13.52 -15.35 18.12
C ALA A 69 -12.42 -14.40 18.64
N ARG A 70 -11.71 -13.65 17.78
CA ARG A 70 -10.81 -12.60 18.29
C ARG A 70 -11.56 -11.45 18.97
N ARG A 71 -12.88 -11.28 18.73
CA ARG A 71 -13.71 -10.38 19.56
C ARG A 71 -13.88 -10.91 20.99
N THR A 72 -13.96 -12.22 21.18
CA THR A 72 -14.19 -12.81 22.50
C THR A 72 -12.93 -12.83 23.35
N GLN A 73 -11.75 -13.03 22.77
CA GLN A 73 -10.49 -12.99 23.56
C GLN A 73 -10.11 -11.60 24.09
N ALA A 74 -10.61 -10.52 23.47
CA ALA A 74 -10.51 -9.19 24.05
C ALA A 74 -11.52 -8.96 25.19
N ALA A 75 -12.66 -9.66 25.15
CA ALA A 75 -13.70 -9.57 26.18
C ALA A 75 -13.43 -10.47 27.39
N LEU A 76 -12.74 -11.61 27.20
CA LEU A 76 -12.40 -12.56 28.28
C LEU A 76 -11.22 -12.10 29.15
N GLY A 77 -11.00 -10.79 29.29
CA GLY A 77 -10.09 -10.23 30.28
C GLY A 77 -8.73 -10.91 30.25
N ARG A 78 -7.96 -10.66 29.17
CA ARG A 78 -6.57 -11.09 29.04
C ARG A 78 -5.91 -10.99 30.41
N HIS A 79 -5.62 -12.15 30.99
CA HIS A 79 -4.96 -12.31 32.26
C HIS A 79 -3.83 -11.27 32.35
N PRO A 80 -3.71 -10.49 33.43
CA PRO A 80 -2.57 -9.61 33.62
C PRO A 80 -1.34 -10.47 33.41
N ARG A 81 -0.60 -10.18 32.34
CA ARG A 81 0.68 -10.83 32.07
C ARG A 81 1.50 -10.48 33.29
N VAL A 82 1.68 -11.44 34.20
CA VAL A 82 2.49 -11.28 35.41
C VAL A 82 3.87 -10.92 34.89
N VAL A 83 4.17 -9.62 34.92
CA VAL A 83 5.45 -9.07 34.53
C VAL A 83 6.37 -9.51 35.65
N SER A 84 7.11 -10.61 35.43
CA SER A 84 8.13 -11.04 36.37
C SER A 84 9.15 -9.88 36.52
N PRO A 85 9.29 -9.29 37.72
CA PRO A 85 9.96 -7.99 37.88
C PRO A 85 11.50 -8.02 37.89
N GLU A 86 12.15 -9.15 37.64
CA GLU A 86 13.56 -9.34 38.07
C GLU A 86 14.67 -9.17 37.03
N PHE A 87 14.41 -8.68 35.82
CA PHE A 87 15.48 -8.33 34.87
C PHE A 87 15.37 -6.89 34.37
N ARG A 88 15.59 -5.94 35.29
CA ARG A 88 16.00 -4.57 34.95
C ARG A 88 17.51 -4.52 34.80
N SER A 89 18.03 -5.03 33.69
CA SER A 89 19.44 -4.90 33.36
C SER A 89 19.59 -4.06 32.10
N GLN A 90 20.02 -2.83 32.35
CA GLN A 90 20.61 -1.84 31.45
C GLN A 90 19.74 -1.21 30.36
N PRO A 91 19.65 0.14 30.34
CA PRO A 91 19.23 0.88 29.17
C PRO A 91 20.38 0.79 28.14
N GLU A 92 20.45 -0.31 27.39
CA GLU A 92 21.20 -0.27 26.13
C GLU A 92 20.61 0.89 25.33
N ALA A 93 21.46 1.86 25.00
CA ALA A 93 21.14 2.96 24.13
C ALA A 93 20.74 2.38 22.78
N SER A 94 19.47 2.01 22.65
CA SER A 94 18.91 1.44 21.42
C SER A 94 19.19 2.46 20.33
N VAL A 95 20.15 2.13 19.48
CA VAL A 95 20.51 2.93 18.32
C VAL A 95 19.22 3.07 17.54
N GLN A 96 18.62 4.26 17.59
CA GLN A 96 17.38 4.54 16.89
C GLN A 96 17.72 4.54 15.40
N VAL A 97 17.65 3.37 14.78
CA VAL A 97 17.82 3.22 13.34
C VAL A 97 16.76 4.10 12.71
N ALA A 98 17.20 5.18 12.07
CA ALA A 98 16.33 6.14 11.42
C ALA A 98 15.42 5.37 10.45
N LYS A 99 14.12 5.33 10.75
CA LYS A 99 13.14 4.65 9.91
C LYS A 99 13.04 5.42 8.60
N ILE A 100 13.57 4.85 7.53
CA ILE A 100 13.44 5.42 6.19
C ILE A 100 11.95 5.47 5.86
N PRO A 101 11.39 6.66 5.59
CA PRO A 101 9.97 6.80 5.32
C PRO A 101 9.63 6.05 4.04
N MET A 102 8.71 5.08 4.13
CA MET A 102 8.21 4.39 2.95
C MET A 102 7.38 5.35 2.10
N PRO A 103 7.49 5.29 0.76
CA PRO A 103 6.64 6.05 -0.14
C PRO A 103 5.17 5.74 0.15
N THR A 104 4.38 6.80 0.23
CA THR A 104 2.93 6.72 0.47
C THR A 104 2.10 7.23 -0.70
N ALA A 105 2.73 7.66 -1.80
CA ALA A 105 2.03 8.16 -2.98
C ALA A 105 1.28 7.03 -3.71
N TYR A 106 0.13 7.31 -4.30
CA TYR A 106 -0.62 6.30 -5.05
C TYR A 106 0.17 5.87 -6.30
N GLY A 107 0.31 4.55 -6.50
CA GLY A 107 1.05 4.00 -7.64
C GLY A 107 2.57 4.09 -7.56
N TRP A 108 3.14 4.41 -6.39
CA TRP A 108 4.57 4.68 -6.27
C TRP A 108 5.46 3.53 -6.76
N LEU A 109 4.99 2.28 -6.69
CA LEU A 109 5.79 1.13 -7.13
C LEU A 109 5.97 1.13 -8.65
N LEU A 110 4.95 1.55 -9.41
CA LEU A 110 5.06 1.71 -10.86
C LEU A 110 5.96 2.88 -11.26
N THR A 111 6.03 3.91 -10.43
CA THR A 111 6.95 5.04 -10.65
C THR A 111 8.41 4.62 -10.44
N LEU A 112 8.67 3.76 -9.46
CA LEU A 112 10.02 3.25 -9.19
C LEU A 112 10.43 2.12 -10.15
N ALA A 113 9.46 1.32 -10.60
CA ALA A 113 9.71 0.16 -11.44
C ALA A 113 8.74 0.10 -12.63
N PRO A 114 8.98 0.90 -13.69
CA PRO A 114 8.09 0.98 -14.84
C PRO A 114 8.14 -0.25 -15.76
N GLU A 115 8.99 -1.24 -15.42
CA GLU A 115 9.28 -2.44 -16.20
C GLU A 115 8.05 -3.27 -16.56
N LEU A 116 8.18 -3.96 -17.69
CA LEU A 116 7.11 -4.78 -18.27
C LEU A 116 6.58 -5.80 -17.26
N ASN A 117 7.46 -6.49 -16.53
CA ASN A 117 7.07 -7.48 -15.52
C ASN A 117 6.21 -6.90 -14.39
N THR A 118 6.49 -5.66 -13.96
CA THR A 118 5.66 -4.98 -12.97
C THR A 118 4.25 -4.72 -13.49
N ARG A 119 4.14 -4.35 -14.78
CA ARG A 119 2.86 -4.13 -15.45
C ARG A 119 2.08 -5.44 -15.66
N ILE A 120 2.77 -6.52 -16.05
CA ILE A 120 2.16 -7.86 -16.16
C ILE A 120 1.67 -8.32 -14.79
N GLY A 121 2.50 -8.21 -13.75
CA GLY A 121 2.10 -8.57 -12.39
C GLY A 121 0.89 -7.76 -11.89
N ARG A 122 0.82 -6.46 -12.24
CA ARG A 122 -0.39 -5.64 -12.01
C ARG A 122 -1.61 -6.22 -12.73
N ALA A 123 -1.51 -6.50 -14.03
CA ALA A 123 -2.63 -7.05 -14.81
C ALA A 123 -3.10 -8.40 -14.25
N GLN A 124 -2.17 -9.27 -13.82
CA GLN A 124 -2.52 -10.53 -13.16
C GLN A 124 -3.30 -10.32 -11.86
N ILE A 125 -2.97 -9.28 -11.09
CA ILE A 125 -3.71 -8.94 -9.87
C ILE A 125 -5.09 -8.37 -10.20
N GLU A 126 -5.23 -7.57 -11.27
CA GLU A 126 -6.53 -7.09 -11.75
C GLU A 126 -7.44 -8.26 -12.18
N THR A 127 -6.89 -9.24 -12.92
CA THR A 127 -7.59 -10.48 -13.26
C THR A 127 -7.99 -11.26 -12.00
N LEU A 128 -7.07 -11.42 -11.05
CA LEU A 128 -7.34 -12.12 -9.79
C LEU A 128 -8.44 -11.44 -8.97
N LEU A 129 -8.49 -10.10 -8.96
CA LEU A 129 -9.55 -9.33 -8.29
C LEU A 129 -10.94 -9.52 -8.91
N SER A 130 -10.99 -9.97 -10.17
CA SER A 130 -12.23 -10.30 -10.87
C SER A 130 -12.63 -11.79 -10.72
N ASP A 131 -11.79 -12.60 -10.07
CA ASP A 131 -12.02 -14.03 -9.89
C ASP A 131 -13.13 -14.29 -8.84
N PRO A 132 -14.19 -15.05 -9.17
CA PRO A 132 -15.24 -15.40 -8.22
C PRO A 132 -14.71 -16.13 -6.97
N ALA A 133 -13.65 -16.94 -7.08
CA ALA A 133 -13.05 -17.62 -5.93
C ALA A 133 -12.41 -16.62 -4.95
N LEU A 134 -11.75 -15.57 -5.46
CA LEU A 134 -11.22 -14.51 -4.60
C LEU A 134 -12.34 -13.69 -3.98
N LEU A 135 -13.40 -13.39 -4.73
CA LEU A 135 -14.56 -12.67 -4.23
C LEU A 135 -15.27 -13.46 -3.11
N ALA A 136 -15.41 -14.77 -3.25
CA ALA A 136 -15.92 -15.65 -2.21
C ALA A 136 -15.02 -15.64 -0.96
N LEU A 137 -13.70 -15.67 -1.13
CA LEU A 137 -12.75 -15.53 -0.02
C LEU A 137 -12.90 -14.16 0.68
N LEU A 138 -13.11 -13.08 -0.06
CA LEU A 138 -13.30 -11.74 0.50
C LEU A 138 -14.60 -11.63 1.31
N ALA A 139 -15.66 -12.28 0.86
CA ALA A 139 -16.93 -12.35 1.57
C ALA A 139 -16.79 -13.12 2.89
N GLN A 140 -16.09 -14.27 2.88
CA GLN A 140 -15.85 -15.09 4.07
C GLN A 140 -14.85 -14.42 5.04
N ALA A 141 -13.81 -13.78 4.52
CA ALA A 141 -12.71 -13.22 5.29
C ALA A 141 -12.36 -11.80 4.85
N PRO A 142 -13.03 -10.75 5.39
CA PRO A 142 -12.72 -9.35 5.10
C PRO A 142 -11.28 -8.92 5.45
N GLN A 143 -10.55 -9.76 6.18
CA GLN A 143 -9.12 -9.58 6.45
C GLN A 143 -8.27 -9.69 5.17
N ALA A 144 -8.67 -10.53 4.20
CA ALA A 144 -8.02 -10.63 2.90
C ALA A 144 -8.01 -9.26 2.20
N GLY A 145 -9.13 -8.52 2.25
CA GLY A 145 -9.18 -7.19 1.69
C GLY A 145 -8.19 -6.20 2.32
N ARG A 146 -7.91 -6.33 3.63
CA ARG A 146 -6.89 -5.51 4.30
C ARG A 146 -5.47 -5.81 3.83
N ILE A 147 -5.21 -7.05 3.39
CA ILE A 147 -3.92 -7.48 2.84
C ILE A 147 -3.77 -6.96 1.40
N LEU A 148 -4.84 -7.01 0.60
CA LEU A 148 -4.83 -6.60 -0.82
C LEU A 148 -4.79 -5.08 -1.02
N ARG A 149 -5.41 -4.29 -0.14
CA ARG A 149 -5.49 -2.83 -0.30
C ARG A 149 -4.13 -2.13 -0.43
N PRO A 150 -3.13 -2.38 0.45
CA PRO A 150 -1.80 -1.82 0.27
C PRO A 150 -1.21 -2.13 -1.10
N LEU A 151 -1.42 -3.35 -1.59
CA LEU A 151 -0.91 -3.79 -2.88
C LEU A 151 -1.59 -3.08 -4.05
N CYS A 152 -2.92 -2.94 -4.02
CA CYS A 152 -3.65 -2.17 -5.02
C CYS A 152 -3.21 -0.71 -5.05
N HIS A 153 -2.99 -0.11 -3.87
CA HIS A 153 -2.49 1.26 -3.75
C HIS A 153 -1.08 1.42 -4.31
N MET A 154 -0.17 0.47 -4.05
CA MET A 154 1.21 0.49 -4.57
C MET A 154 1.24 0.39 -6.10
N LEU A 155 0.35 -0.43 -6.67
CA LEU A 155 0.30 -0.74 -8.11
C LEU A 155 -0.67 0.13 -8.90
N ARG A 156 -1.26 1.16 -8.29
CA ARG A 156 -2.22 2.06 -8.96
C ARG A 156 -3.45 1.32 -9.52
N ILE A 157 -3.88 0.24 -8.86
CA ILE A 157 -5.08 -0.52 -9.23
C ILE A 157 -6.29 0.19 -8.59
N PRO A 158 -7.38 0.46 -9.35
CA PRO A 158 -8.61 0.99 -8.78
C PRO A 158 -9.20 -0.02 -7.78
N LEU A 159 -9.59 0.46 -6.61
CA LEU A 159 -10.14 -0.42 -5.57
C LEU A 159 -11.57 -0.85 -5.94
N PRO A 160 -11.82 -2.16 -6.15
CA PRO A 160 -13.17 -2.66 -6.40
C PRO A 160 -14.06 -2.45 -5.17
N ASP A 161 -15.37 -2.37 -5.38
CA ASP A 161 -16.33 -2.03 -4.32
C ASP A 161 -16.32 -3.04 -3.16
N CYS A 162 -16.11 -4.33 -3.45
CA CYS A 162 -15.95 -5.38 -2.44
C CYS A 162 -14.74 -5.14 -1.51
N LEU A 163 -13.74 -4.37 -1.97
CA LEU A 163 -12.58 -3.97 -1.18
C LEU A 163 -12.74 -2.61 -0.53
N ARG A 164 -13.78 -1.83 -0.81
CA ARG A 164 -13.98 -0.54 -0.13
C ARG A 164 -14.39 -0.80 1.31
N LEU A 165 -13.80 -0.05 2.25
CA LEU A 165 -14.32 -0.08 3.62
C LEU A 165 -15.66 0.63 3.61
N PRO A 166 -16.66 0.13 4.35
CA PRO A 166 -17.81 0.96 4.67
C PRO A 166 -17.27 2.25 5.30
N PRO A 167 -17.81 3.42 4.91
CA PRO A 167 -17.45 4.69 5.50
C PRO A 167 -17.51 4.55 7.01
N ARG A 168 -16.35 4.69 7.69
CA ARG A 168 -16.38 4.71 9.15
C ARG A 168 -17.12 5.98 9.53
N HIS A 169 -18.24 5.84 10.22
CA HIS A 169 -18.89 6.95 10.88
C HIS A 169 -17.81 7.62 11.74
N ARG A 170 -17.33 8.79 11.30
CA ARG A 170 -16.32 9.51 12.06
C ARG A 170 -17.02 9.89 13.35
N ARG A 171 -16.59 9.29 14.45
CA ARG A 171 -17.07 9.72 15.77
C ARG A 171 -16.82 11.22 15.81
N PRO A 172 -17.83 12.05 16.15
CA PRO A 172 -17.66 13.48 16.26
C PRO A 172 -16.39 13.72 17.06
N ARG A 173 -15.43 14.40 16.44
CA ARG A 173 -14.20 14.75 17.14
C ARG A 173 -14.66 15.65 18.27
N LEU A 174 -14.64 15.13 19.50
CA LEU A 174 -14.83 15.96 20.68
C LEU A 174 -13.94 17.17 20.47
N ALA A 175 -14.56 18.36 20.51
CA ALA A 175 -13.81 19.60 20.40
C ALA A 175 -12.63 19.45 21.37
N PRO A 176 -11.39 19.69 20.90
CA PRO A 176 -10.25 19.61 21.80
C PRO A 176 -10.60 20.45 23.02
N SER A 177 -10.60 19.81 24.20
CA SER A 177 -10.77 20.52 25.47
C SER A 177 -9.88 21.75 25.39
N GLY A 178 -10.45 22.93 25.62
CA GLY A 178 -9.80 24.23 25.41
C GLY A 178 -8.58 24.47 26.30
N GLU A 179 -8.02 23.42 26.91
CA GLU A 179 -6.74 23.47 27.59
C GLU A 179 -5.69 24.04 26.63
N PRO A 180 -5.08 25.18 26.99
CA PRO A 180 -4.07 25.80 26.17
C PRO A 180 -2.94 24.81 25.98
N LYS A 181 -2.75 24.40 24.72
CA LYS A 181 -1.65 23.52 24.35
C LYS A 181 -0.35 24.21 24.79
N PRO A 182 0.50 23.58 25.60
CA PRO A 182 1.74 24.20 26.05
C PRO A 182 2.51 24.69 24.83
N ALA A 183 3.05 25.92 24.94
CA ALA A 183 3.78 26.58 23.86
C ALA A 183 4.80 25.60 23.28
N ARG A 184 4.55 25.18 22.04
CA ARG A 184 5.40 24.18 21.39
C ARG A 184 6.71 24.87 21.10
N GLU A 185 7.79 24.41 21.72
CA GLU A 185 9.13 24.89 21.40
C GLU A 185 9.33 24.94 19.88
N PRO A 186 9.96 26.00 19.36
CA PRO A 186 10.20 26.16 17.93
C PRO A 186 10.88 24.90 17.42
N ARG A 187 10.18 24.16 16.54
CA ARG A 187 10.72 22.95 15.94
C ARG A 187 12.02 23.33 15.25
N ARG A 188 13.15 22.82 15.75
CA ARG A 188 14.46 22.95 15.11
C ARG A 188 14.29 22.70 13.61
N SER A 189 14.65 23.70 12.82
CA SER A 189 14.61 23.67 11.36
C SER A 189 15.22 22.36 10.89
N LYS A 190 14.46 21.54 10.15
CA LYS A 190 15.03 20.32 9.58
C LYS A 190 16.19 20.74 8.67
N PRO A 191 17.36 20.09 8.77
CA PRO A 191 18.50 20.43 7.94
C PRO A 191 18.14 20.24 6.46
N GLY A 192 18.59 21.17 5.62
CA GLY A 192 18.13 21.35 4.23
C GLY A 192 18.27 20.13 3.31
N TRP A 193 19.12 19.17 3.66
CA TRP A 193 19.34 17.94 2.89
C TRP A 193 18.15 16.95 2.91
N LEU A 194 17.20 17.11 3.86
CA LEU A 194 15.93 16.35 3.84
C LEU A 194 14.87 16.93 2.90
N ARG A 195 15.17 18.04 2.23
CA ARG A 195 14.32 18.57 1.17
C ARG A 195 14.61 17.75 -0.08
N TRP A 196 13.73 16.80 -0.40
CA TRP A 196 13.76 16.10 -1.69
C TRP A 196 14.00 17.14 -2.80
N PRO A 197 15.02 16.95 -3.66
CA PRO A 197 15.24 17.87 -4.76
C PRO A 197 13.94 17.92 -5.55
N LYS A 198 13.41 19.12 -5.77
CA LYS A 198 12.34 19.31 -6.76
C LYS A 198 12.89 18.70 -8.03
N SER A 199 12.23 17.65 -8.53
CA SER A 199 12.68 16.94 -9.73
C SER A 199 13.11 17.96 -10.77
N PRO A 200 14.33 17.86 -11.33
CA PRO A 200 14.73 18.75 -12.40
C PRO A 200 13.66 18.69 -13.50
N PRO A 201 13.27 19.83 -14.09
CA PRO A 201 12.30 19.83 -15.17
C PRO A 201 12.79 18.84 -16.24
N LEU A 202 11.89 17.97 -16.70
CA LEU A 202 12.22 17.00 -17.73
C LEU A 202 12.75 17.76 -18.96
N PRO A 203 13.88 17.32 -19.55
CA PRO A 203 14.37 17.91 -20.80
C PRO A 203 13.26 17.84 -21.86
N GLY A 204 12.86 18.98 -22.42
CA GLY A 204 11.79 19.07 -23.43
C GLY A 204 10.40 19.46 -22.89
N MET A 205 10.21 19.64 -21.58
CA MET A 205 9.06 20.37 -21.03
C MET A 205 9.47 21.81 -20.68
N GLU A 206 9.91 22.57 -21.68
CA GLU A 206 9.85 24.02 -21.53
C GLU A 206 8.39 24.37 -21.29
N ARG A 207 8.12 24.97 -20.13
CA ARG A 207 6.79 25.49 -19.82
C ARG A 207 6.52 26.55 -20.86
N THR A 208 5.79 26.18 -21.91
CA THR A 208 5.21 27.13 -22.84
C THR A 208 4.43 28.09 -21.95
N PRO A 209 4.82 29.39 -21.87
CA PRO A 209 4.01 30.35 -21.15
C PRO A 209 2.61 30.20 -21.72
N CYS A 210 1.62 29.94 -20.85
CA CYS A 210 0.23 29.91 -21.27
C CYS A 210 -0.06 31.25 -21.94
N SER A 211 -0.06 31.26 -23.27
CA SER A 211 -0.57 32.38 -24.04
C SER A 211 -2.00 32.61 -23.56
N PRO A 212 -2.36 33.84 -23.14
CA PRO A 212 -3.72 34.13 -22.74
C PRO A 212 -4.68 33.75 -23.88
N PRO A 213 -5.86 33.20 -23.57
CA PRO A 213 -6.83 32.82 -24.58
C PRO A 213 -7.18 34.05 -25.42
N PHE A 214 -6.95 33.94 -26.72
CA PHE A 214 -7.36 34.89 -27.74
C PHE A 214 -8.83 35.27 -27.49
N CYS A 215 -9.07 36.51 -27.07
CA CYS A 215 -10.40 37.11 -27.09
C CYS A 215 -10.83 37.19 -28.56
N ARG A 216 -11.58 36.18 -29.02
CA ARG A 216 -12.22 36.21 -30.33
C ARG A 216 -13.45 37.10 -30.21
N THR A 217 -13.26 38.39 -30.47
CA THR A 217 -14.34 39.36 -30.64
C THR A 217 -15.25 38.87 -31.77
N GLY A 218 -16.50 38.56 -31.43
CA GLY A 218 -17.49 38.09 -32.38
C GLY A 218 -17.86 39.20 -33.35
N ALA A 219 -17.60 38.97 -34.64
CA ALA A 219 -18.28 39.65 -35.72
C ALA A 219 -19.65 38.97 -35.89
N GLY A 220 -20.73 39.72 -35.65
CA GLY A 220 -22.10 39.27 -35.88
C GLY A 220 -22.38 39.11 -37.38
N PRO A 221 -23.30 38.21 -37.77
CA PRO A 221 -23.73 38.09 -39.16
C PRO A 221 -24.61 39.30 -39.56
N PRO A 222 -24.52 39.77 -40.82
CA PRO A 222 -25.51 40.68 -41.37
C PRO A 222 -26.83 39.92 -41.58
N GLY A 223 -27.94 40.60 -41.30
CA GLY A 223 -29.27 40.05 -41.46
C GLY A 223 -29.71 39.97 -42.92
N ASP A 224 -30.68 39.09 -43.14
CA ASP A 224 -31.77 39.19 -44.10
C ASP A 224 -32.99 38.47 -43.50
#